data_AF-X1GFQ3-F1
#
_entry.id   AF-X1GFQ3-F1
#
_cell.length_a   1.000
_cell.length_b   1.000
_cell.length_c   1.000
_cell.angle_alpha   90.00
_cell.angle_beta   90.00
_cell.angle_gamma   90.00
#
_symmetry.space_group_name_H-M   'P 1'
#
loop_
_entity.id
_entity.type
_entity.pdbx_description
1 polymer ?
#
loop_
_entity_poly.entity_id
_entity_poly.type
_entity_poly.pdbx_seq_one_letter_code
_entity_poly.pdbx_strand_id
1 'polypeptide(L)'
;MIVYFISFAGRWARMENDICWLKKVYRKMPTTLKRPFSLDWRGNPPHMLPPDIPVWWRWLETWGHEIERLWYDCLLGGPYLTPEEEKDPLKKSWRYVNAKRPDAVAETKDEVWIIEVAANPGLRAMGQCLTYLSLWVEDPKIAKIERAVLIVETLDTDLGAACARLGVRIFVV
;
A
#
# COMPACT_ATOMS: atom_id res chain seq x y z
N MET A 1 33.68 2.97 45.41
CA MET A 1 32.49 2.65 44.60
C MET A 1 32.73 3.19 43.20
N ILE A 2 33.09 2.32 42.25
CA ILE A 2 33.46 2.69 40.88
C ILE A 2 32.17 2.79 40.07
N VAL A 3 31.88 3.98 39.53
CA VAL A 3 30.75 4.23 38.63
C VAL A 3 31.23 3.99 37.21
N TYR A 4 30.70 2.96 36.54
CA TYR A 4 30.95 2.71 35.12
C TYR A 4 30.17 3.72 34.28
N PHE A 5 30.90 4.65 33.64
CA PHE A 5 30.38 5.42 32.51
C PHE A 5 30.33 4.53 31.27
N ILE A 6 29.14 4.05 30.92
CA ILE A 6 28.91 3.35 29.65
C ILE A 6 28.81 4.42 28.55
N SER A 7 29.79 4.41 27.64
CA SER A 7 29.85 5.27 26.47
C SER A 7 28.62 5.09 25.57
N PHE A 8 27.82 6.15 25.44
CA PHE A 8 26.66 6.22 24.53
C PHE A 8 27.07 6.44 23.05
N ALA A 9 28.33 6.75 22.76
CA ALA A 9 28.77 7.16 21.42
C ALA A 9 28.75 6.04 20.38
N GLY A 10 28.92 4.77 20.79
CA GLY A 10 29.01 3.63 19.86
C GLY A 10 27.67 3.19 19.24
N ARG A 11 26.53 3.61 19.81
CA ARG A 11 25.19 3.22 19.34
C ARG A 11 24.67 4.14 18.23
N TRP A 12 25.09 5.41 18.23
CA TRP A 12 24.75 6.40 17.20
C TRP A 12 25.51 6.19 15.88
N ALA A 13 26.82 5.90 15.95
CA ALA A 13 27.63 5.61 14.76
C ALA A 13 27.23 4.32 14.01
N ARG A 14 26.52 3.40 14.68
CA ARG A 14 25.97 2.18 14.05
C ARG A 14 24.66 2.48 13.30
N MET A 15 23.77 3.29 13.89
CA MET A 15 22.56 3.77 13.21
C MET A 15 22.86 4.63 11.98
N GLU A 16 23.86 5.53 12.03
CA GLU A 16 24.21 6.35 10.86
C GLU A 16 24.76 5.53 9.69
N ASN A 17 25.51 4.45 9.96
CA ASN A 17 25.99 3.54 8.93
C ASN A 17 24.89 2.62 8.38
N ASP A 18 23.94 2.19 9.21
CA ASP A 18 22.77 1.42 8.78
C ASP A 18 21.84 2.28 7.90
N ILE A 19 21.65 3.57 8.24
CA ILE A 19 20.93 4.56 7.42
C ILE A 19 21.68 4.84 6.11
N CYS A 20 23.02 4.84 6.12
CA CYS A 20 23.84 5.04 4.92
C CYS A 20 23.73 3.86 3.94
N TRP A 21 23.66 2.62 4.44
CA TRP A 21 23.35 1.43 3.62
C TRP A 21 21.95 1.47 3.04
N LEU A 22 20.94 1.83 3.85
CA LEU A 22 19.57 2.03 3.36
C LEU A 22 19.54 3.09 2.26
N LYS A 23 20.17 4.26 2.44
CA LYS A 23 20.23 5.31 1.40
C LYS A 23 20.94 4.88 0.10
N LYS A 24 21.89 3.95 0.17
CA LYS A 24 22.60 3.41 -1.02
C LYS A 24 21.81 2.33 -1.76
N VAL A 25 20.93 1.61 -1.05
CA VAL A 25 20.05 0.55 -1.58
C VAL A 25 18.69 1.11 -2.01
N TYR A 26 18.25 2.24 -1.45
CA TYR A 26 17.02 2.97 -1.80
C TYR A 26 17.18 3.69 -3.15
N ARG A 27 17.24 2.89 -4.21
CA ARG A 27 16.75 3.29 -5.53
C ARG A 27 15.27 3.68 -5.34
N LYS A 28 14.83 4.86 -5.83
CA LYS A 28 13.43 5.34 -5.74
C LYS A 28 12.45 4.17 -5.86
N MET A 29 11.56 3.97 -4.88
CA MET A 29 10.52 2.93 -4.94
C MET A 29 9.41 3.42 -5.87
N PRO A 30 9.33 2.92 -7.12
CA PRO A 30 8.47 3.55 -8.09
C PRO A 30 7.00 3.16 -7.87
N THR A 31 6.12 4.14 -7.96
CA THR A 31 4.68 3.91 -8.06
C THR A 31 4.22 4.04 -9.51
N THR A 32 3.31 3.18 -9.95
CA THR A 32 2.71 3.24 -11.29
C THR A 32 1.21 3.05 -11.19
N LEU A 33 0.47 4.12 -11.48
CA LEU A 33 -0.96 4.09 -11.70
C LEU A 33 -1.24 3.72 -13.16
N LYS A 34 -2.20 2.82 -13.39
CA LYS A 34 -2.69 2.52 -14.74
C LYS A 34 -3.78 3.53 -15.14
N ARG A 35 -4.55 3.20 -16.18
CA ARG A 35 -5.76 3.97 -16.51
C ARG A 35 -6.77 3.90 -15.36
N PRO A 36 -7.47 4.99 -15.04
CA PRO A 36 -8.58 4.93 -14.11
C PRO A 36 -9.73 4.10 -14.70
N PHE A 37 -10.54 3.52 -13.82
CA PHE A 37 -11.74 2.76 -14.13
C PHE A 37 -12.99 3.58 -13.80
N SER A 38 -14.06 3.38 -14.58
CA SER A 38 -15.37 3.94 -14.23
C SER A 38 -15.88 3.30 -12.95
N LEU A 39 -16.53 4.11 -12.09
CA LEU A 39 -17.20 3.63 -10.88
C LEU A 39 -18.40 2.73 -11.18
N ASP A 40 -18.94 2.77 -12.41
CA ASP A 40 -20.04 1.90 -12.86
C ASP A 40 -19.54 0.55 -13.42
N TRP A 41 -18.23 0.36 -13.54
CA TRP A 41 -17.67 -0.89 -14.04
C TRP A 41 -17.85 -2.02 -13.02
N ARG A 42 -18.37 -3.17 -13.46
CA ARG A 42 -18.67 -4.36 -12.64
C ARG A 42 -18.07 -5.64 -13.23
N GLY A 43 -16.81 -5.58 -13.67
CA GLY A 43 -16.08 -6.76 -14.16
C GLY A 43 -15.40 -7.53 -13.03
N ASN A 44 -14.28 -8.19 -13.31
CA ASN A 44 -13.44 -8.83 -12.29
C ASN A 44 -12.23 -7.93 -12.00
N PRO A 45 -12.16 -7.27 -10.83
CA PRO A 45 -11.02 -6.44 -10.47
C PRO A 45 -9.72 -7.25 -10.58
N PRO A 46 -8.69 -6.76 -11.29
CA PRO A 46 -7.45 -7.50 -11.45
C PRO A 46 -6.80 -7.88 -10.11
N HIS A 47 -6.41 -9.16 -9.97
CA HIS A 47 -5.72 -9.73 -8.81
C HIS A 47 -6.49 -9.77 -7.48
N MET A 48 -7.72 -9.23 -7.44
CA MET A 48 -8.61 -9.38 -6.29
C MET A 48 -9.10 -10.84 -6.20
N LEU A 49 -9.13 -11.42 -5.00
CA LEU A 49 -9.55 -12.80 -4.85
C LEU A 49 -11.06 -12.94 -5.09
N PRO A 50 -11.54 -14.05 -5.68
CA PRO A 50 -12.96 -14.25 -5.94
C PRO A 50 -13.90 -14.04 -4.73
N PRO A 51 -13.53 -14.43 -3.48
CA PRO A 51 -14.37 -14.17 -2.30
C PRO A 51 -14.47 -12.68 -1.92
N ASP A 52 -13.49 -11.86 -2.30
CA ASP A 52 -13.41 -10.45 -1.92
C ASP A 52 -14.18 -9.54 -2.90
N ILE A 53 -14.41 -10.02 -4.14
CA ILE A 53 -15.10 -9.27 -5.19
C ILE A 53 -16.52 -8.84 -4.77
N PRO A 54 -17.39 -9.72 -4.20
CA PRO A 54 -18.70 -9.29 -3.73
C PRO A 54 -18.64 -8.23 -2.63
N VAL A 55 -17.68 -8.35 -1.70
CA VAL A 55 -17.46 -7.39 -0.60
C VAL A 55 -17.09 -6.02 -1.17
N TRP A 56 -16.17 -6.00 -2.13
CA TRP A 56 -15.78 -4.80 -2.85
C TRP A 56 -16.96 -4.11 -3.55
N TRP A 57 -17.83 -4.88 -4.22
CA TRP A 57 -19.00 -4.32 -4.89
C TRP A 57 -20.03 -3.73 -3.94
N ARG A 58 -20.34 -4.42 -2.82
CA ARG A 58 -21.22 -3.87 -1.78
C ARG A 58 -20.66 -2.57 -1.20
N TRP A 59 -19.35 -2.52 -0.98
CA TRP A 59 -18.69 -1.30 -0.52
C TRP A 59 -18.80 -0.18 -1.54
N LEU A 60 -18.54 -0.44 -2.81
CA LEU A 60 -18.59 0.58 -3.86
C LEU A 60 -20.02 1.10 -4.10
N GLU A 61 -21.05 0.27 -3.93
CA GLU A 61 -22.45 0.72 -3.95
C GLU A 61 -22.77 1.68 -2.81
N THR A 62 -22.17 1.47 -1.63
CA THR A 62 -22.43 2.28 -0.44
C THR A 62 -21.58 3.56 -0.43
N TRP A 63 -20.30 3.46 -0.75
CA TRP A 63 -19.28 4.49 -0.55
C TRP A 63 -18.70 5.06 -1.85
N GLY A 64 -19.09 4.54 -3.01
CA GLY A 64 -18.55 4.97 -4.30
C GLY A 64 -18.77 6.44 -4.62
N HIS A 65 -19.77 7.08 -4.00
CA HIS A 65 -20.05 8.52 -4.15
C HIS A 65 -18.94 9.42 -3.60
N GLU A 66 -18.07 8.92 -2.72
CA GLU A 66 -16.90 9.65 -2.18
C GLU A 66 -15.69 9.61 -3.13
N ILE A 67 -15.73 8.76 -4.17
CA ILE A 67 -14.59 8.49 -5.04
C ILE A 67 -14.66 9.38 -6.29
N GLU A 68 -13.61 10.15 -6.55
CA GLU A 68 -13.45 10.92 -7.78
C GLU A 68 -12.82 10.09 -8.90
N ARG A 69 -11.82 9.26 -8.55
CA ARG A 69 -11.11 8.38 -9.48
C ARG A 69 -10.71 7.08 -8.81
N LEU A 70 -10.74 6.00 -9.58
CA LEU A 70 -10.46 4.65 -9.11
C LEU A 70 -9.45 3.97 -10.03
N TRP A 71 -8.45 3.33 -9.45
CA TRP A 71 -7.45 2.54 -10.17
C TRP A 71 -7.36 1.15 -9.58
N TYR A 72 -7.29 0.14 -10.46
CA TYR A 72 -6.90 -1.21 -10.10
C TYR A 72 -5.52 -1.52 -10.67
N ASP A 73 -4.90 -2.60 -10.19
CA ASP A 73 -3.64 -3.13 -10.72
C ASP A 73 -2.50 -2.10 -10.69
N CYS A 74 -2.47 -1.31 -9.62
CA CYS A 74 -1.41 -0.35 -9.34
C CYS A 74 -0.15 -1.09 -8.91
N LEU A 75 1.02 -0.57 -9.30
CA LEU A 75 2.30 -1.12 -8.89
C LEU A 75 2.94 -0.18 -7.89
N LEU A 76 3.20 -0.68 -6.68
CA LEU A 76 3.88 0.03 -5.61
C LEU A 76 5.25 -0.60 -5.36
N GLY A 77 6.31 0.21 -5.42
CA GLY A 77 7.68 -0.24 -5.23
C GLY A 77 8.18 -1.19 -6.32
N GLY A 78 9.08 -2.09 -5.93
CA GLY A 78 9.81 -2.96 -6.86
C GLY A 78 10.99 -2.26 -7.54
N PRO A 79 11.66 -2.92 -8.48
CA PRO A 79 12.81 -2.36 -9.17
C PRO A 79 12.45 -1.12 -9.99
N TYR A 80 13.15 -0.02 -9.75
CA TYR A 80 13.17 1.11 -10.68
C TYR A 80 13.83 0.67 -12.00
N LEU A 81 13.29 1.11 -13.13
CA LEU A 81 13.85 0.87 -14.46
C LEU A 81 14.17 2.22 -15.11
N THR A 82 15.30 2.34 -15.81
CA THR A 82 15.52 3.51 -16.67
C THR A 82 14.60 3.48 -17.90
N PRO A 83 14.39 4.61 -18.60
CA PRO A 83 13.59 4.64 -19.82
C PRO A 83 14.03 3.63 -20.91
N GLU A 84 15.33 3.32 -20.97
CA GLU A 84 15.88 2.29 -21.85
C GLU A 84 15.54 0.89 -21.36
N GLU A 85 15.64 0.64 -20.05
CA GLU A 85 15.28 -0.64 -19.42
C GLU A 85 13.78 -0.94 -19.53
N GLU A 86 12.90 0.07 -19.55
CA GLU A 86 11.46 -0.13 -19.73
C GLU A 86 11.09 -0.62 -21.14
N LYS A 87 11.98 -0.44 -22.13
CA LYS A 87 11.81 -0.98 -23.49
C LYS A 87 12.11 -2.47 -23.57
N ASP A 88 12.85 -3.02 -22.60
CA ASP A 88 13.15 -4.45 -22.50
C ASP A 88 11.96 -5.20 -21.88
N PRO A 89 11.29 -6.10 -22.63
CA PRO A 89 10.14 -6.85 -22.12
C PRO A 89 10.45 -7.70 -20.88
N LEU A 90 11.67 -8.23 -20.77
CA LEU A 90 12.07 -9.07 -19.64
C LEU A 90 12.24 -8.23 -18.37
N LYS A 91 12.93 -7.08 -18.47
CA LYS A 91 13.08 -6.16 -17.33
C LYS A 91 11.73 -5.59 -16.88
N LYS A 92 10.86 -5.24 -17.83
CA LYS A 92 9.50 -4.79 -17.54
C LYS A 92 8.70 -5.87 -16.80
N SER A 93 8.77 -7.12 -17.26
CA SER A 93 8.11 -8.26 -16.60
C SER A 93 8.68 -8.51 -15.21
N TRP A 94 10.01 -8.42 -15.04
CA TRP A 94 10.68 -8.54 -13.75
C TRP A 94 10.21 -7.47 -12.76
N ARG A 95 10.12 -6.20 -13.18
CA ARG A 95 9.53 -5.14 -12.35
C ARG A 95 8.10 -5.47 -11.98
N TYR A 96 7.29 -5.87 -12.96
CA TYR A 96 5.88 -6.17 -12.76
C TYR A 96 5.65 -7.24 -11.68
N VAL A 97 6.43 -8.32 -11.70
CA VAL A 97 6.33 -9.42 -10.72
C VAL A 97 6.82 -9.02 -9.34
N ASN A 98 7.83 -8.14 -9.24
CA ASN A 98 8.42 -7.76 -7.96
C ASN A 98 7.72 -6.58 -7.26
N ALA A 99 6.97 -5.77 -8.00
CA ALA A 99 6.15 -4.71 -7.43
C ALA A 99 4.99 -5.28 -6.61
N LYS A 100 4.57 -4.54 -5.58
CA LYS A 100 3.40 -4.86 -4.76
C LYS A 100 2.14 -4.26 -5.38
N ARG A 101 1.00 -4.89 -5.15
CA ARG A 101 -0.27 -4.50 -5.76
C ARG A 101 -1.32 -4.39 -4.66
N PRO A 102 -1.79 -3.18 -4.31
CA PRO A 102 -3.05 -3.06 -3.59
C PRO A 102 -4.18 -3.53 -4.49
N ASP A 103 -5.31 -3.93 -3.89
CA ASP A 103 -6.50 -4.26 -4.65
C ASP A 103 -7.00 -3.06 -5.45
N ALA A 104 -7.03 -1.89 -4.82
CA ALA A 104 -7.37 -0.63 -5.46
C ALA A 104 -6.63 0.57 -4.87
N VAL A 105 -6.57 1.63 -5.66
CA VAL A 105 -6.25 2.98 -5.21
C VAL A 105 -7.43 3.86 -5.59
N ALA A 106 -7.94 4.65 -4.66
CA ALA A 106 -9.02 5.58 -4.90
C ALA A 106 -8.62 7.01 -4.51
N GLU A 107 -8.91 7.97 -5.36
CA GLU A 107 -8.78 9.40 -5.07
C GLU A 107 -10.15 9.91 -4.64
N THR A 108 -10.24 10.49 -3.46
CA THR A 108 -11.40 11.26 -2.99
C THR A 108 -11.10 12.74 -3.13
N LYS A 109 -12.04 13.61 -2.74
CA LYS A 109 -11.83 15.05 -2.74
C LYS A 109 -10.56 15.48 -1.99
N ASP A 110 -10.31 14.91 -0.81
CA ASP A 110 -9.26 15.35 0.12
C ASP A 110 -8.17 14.31 0.38
N GLU A 111 -8.42 13.04 0.05
CA GLU A 111 -7.57 11.90 0.43
C GLU A 111 -7.26 10.99 -0.77
N VAL A 112 -6.22 10.17 -0.60
CA VAL A 112 -5.92 9.02 -1.47
C VAL A 112 -5.98 7.77 -0.61
N TRP A 113 -6.89 6.87 -0.96
CA TRP A 113 -7.09 5.61 -0.27
C TRP A 113 -6.30 4.50 -0.96
N ILE A 114 -5.42 3.85 -0.21
CA ILE A 114 -4.67 2.67 -0.63
C ILE A 114 -5.40 1.47 -0.01
N ILE A 115 -6.10 0.71 -0.85
CA ILE A 115 -7.16 -0.19 -0.43
C ILE A 115 -6.72 -1.64 -0.53
N GLU A 116 -6.94 -2.39 0.54
CA GLU A 116 -6.99 -3.86 0.58
C GLU A 116 -8.43 -4.29 0.89
N VAL A 117 -8.91 -5.31 0.19
CA VAL A 117 -10.21 -5.94 0.43
C VAL A 117 -9.96 -7.36 0.92
N ALA A 118 -10.60 -7.74 2.02
CA ALA A 118 -10.52 -9.09 2.54
C ALA A 118 -11.83 -9.45 3.26
N ALA A 119 -12.62 -10.36 2.71
CA ALA A 119 -13.89 -10.79 3.30
C ALA A 119 -13.70 -11.27 4.75
N ASN A 120 -12.65 -12.06 4.98
CA ASN A 120 -12.27 -12.57 6.31
C ASN A 120 -10.79 -12.25 6.56
N PRO A 121 -10.47 -11.05 7.07
CA PRO A 121 -9.12 -10.57 7.19
C PRO A 121 -8.36 -11.30 8.32
N GLY A 122 -7.12 -11.71 8.02
CA GLY A 122 -6.15 -12.09 9.06
C GLY A 122 -5.11 -11.00 9.28
N LEU A 123 -4.11 -11.28 10.12
CA LEU A 123 -2.97 -10.37 10.36
C LEU A 123 -2.24 -9.95 9.08
N ARG A 124 -2.32 -10.78 8.03
CA ARG A 124 -1.74 -10.51 6.71
C ARG A 124 -2.32 -9.24 6.06
N ALA A 125 -3.64 -9.03 6.12
CA ALA A 125 -4.30 -7.89 5.50
C ALA A 125 -3.83 -6.56 6.12
N MET A 126 -3.64 -6.54 7.44
CA MET A 126 -3.04 -5.39 8.14
C MET A 126 -1.61 -5.13 7.65
N GLY A 127 -0.78 -6.17 7.54
CA GLY A 127 0.58 -6.05 7.02
C GLY A 127 0.61 -5.51 5.58
N GLN A 128 -0.32 -5.95 4.73
CA GLN A 128 -0.48 -5.46 3.36
C GLN A 128 -0.84 -3.97 3.33
N CYS A 129 -1.86 -3.55 4.08
CA CYS A 129 -2.27 -2.14 4.22
C CYS A 129 -1.09 -1.22 4.57
N LEU A 130 -0.34 -1.57 5.62
CA LEU A 130 0.80 -0.77 6.07
C LEU A 130 1.96 -0.77 5.07
N THR A 131 2.22 -1.92 4.45
CA THR A 131 3.27 -2.04 3.44
C THR A 131 2.96 -1.16 2.24
N TYR A 132 1.74 -1.20 1.74
CA TYR A 132 1.34 -0.41 0.57
C TYR A 132 1.34 1.08 0.85
N LEU A 133 0.87 1.50 2.03
CA LEU A 133 0.95 2.89 2.46
C LEU A 133 2.40 3.38 2.50
N SER A 134 3.29 2.60 3.12
CA SER A 134 4.72 2.92 3.19
C SER A 134 5.34 3.07 1.79
N LEU A 135 5.03 2.16 0.86
CA LEU A 135 5.51 2.25 -0.52
C LEU A 135 4.94 3.45 -1.29
N TRP A 136 3.69 3.84 -1.01
CA TRP A 136 3.07 5.01 -1.63
C TRP A 136 3.74 6.32 -1.19
N VAL A 137 4.01 6.48 0.11
CA VAL A 137 4.63 7.69 0.70
C VAL A 137 6.00 8.00 0.08
N GLU A 138 6.70 6.99 -0.43
CA GLU A 138 8.03 7.11 -1.02
C GLU A 138 8.01 7.66 -2.46
N ASP A 139 6.90 7.48 -3.18
CA ASP A 139 6.70 8.01 -4.54
C ASP A 139 5.21 8.32 -4.79
N PRO A 140 4.64 9.33 -4.10
CA PRO A 140 3.23 9.65 -4.20
C PRO A 140 2.92 10.22 -5.59
N LYS A 141 1.84 9.74 -6.21
CA LYS A 141 1.39 10.22 -7.54
C LYS A 141 0.30 11.26 -7.49
N ILE A 142 -0.30 11.44 -6.32
CA ILE A 142 -1.40 12.35 -6.08
C ILE A 142 -1.07 13.09 -4.79
N ALA A 143 -1.05 14.43 -4.84
CA ALA A 143 -0.69 15.29 -3.72
C ALA A 143 -1.89 15.53 -2.80
N LYS A 144 -2.35 14.47 -2.13
CA LYS A 144 -3.46 14.44 -1.16
C LYS A 144 -3.06 13.56 0.02
N ILE A 145 -3.82 13.62 1.11
CA ILE A 145 -3.51 12.84 2.32
C ILE A 145 -3.73 11.35 2.04
N GLU A 146 -2.67 10.55 2.13
CA GLU A 146 -2.73 9.12 1.95
C GLU A 146 -3.32 8.40 3.19
N ARG A 147 -4.17 7.40 2.95
CA ARG A 147 -4.79 6.56 3.97
C ARG A 147 -4.68 5.10 3.58
N ALA A 148 -4.24 4.27 4.52
CA ALA A 148 -4.43 2.83 4.42
C ALA A 148 -5.90 2.50 4.72
N VAL A 149 -6.55 1.76 3.82
CA VAL A 149 -7.96 1.40 3.94
C VAL A 149 -8.11 -0.12 3.83
N LEU A 150 -8.84 -0.70 4.78
CA LEU A 150 -9.18 -2.11 4.82
C LEU A 150 -10.70 -2.27 4.72
N ILE A 151 -11.17 -2.99 3.71
CA ILE A 151 -12.59 -3.27 3.48
C ILE A 151 -12.85 -4.75 3.73
N VAL A 152 -13.84 -5.07 4.57
CA VAL A 152 -14.04 -6.42 5.08
C VAL A 152 -15.51 -6.77 5.18
N GLU A 153 -15.82 -8.07 5.16
CA GLU A 153 -17.18 -8.55 5.45
C GLU A 153 -17.33 -8.87 6.94
N THR A 154 -16.32 -9.50 7.54
CA THR A 154 -16.25 -9.73 8.98
C THR A 154 -14.96 -9.16 9.56
N LEU A 155 -14.98 -8.77 10.84
CA LEU A 155 -13.82 -8.22 11.51
C LEU A 155 -13.66 -8.83 12.90
N ASP A 156 -12.52 -9.46 13.13
CA ASP A 156 -12.10 -9.83 14.48
C ASP A 156 -11.78 -8.58 15.32
N THR A 157 -12.17 -8.58 16.60
CA THR A 157 -12.08 -7.40 17.46
C THR A 157 -10.63 -6.98 17.73
N ASP A 158 -9.73 -7.95 17.95
CA ASP A 158 -8.32 -7.66 18.23
C ASP A 158 -7.62 -7.12 17.00
N LEU A 159 -7.92 -7.69 15.83
CA LEU A 159 -7.44 -7.19 14.54
C LEU A 159 -7.95 -5.76 14.29
N GLY A 160 -9.24 -5.51 14.50
CA GLY A 160 -9.84 -4.19 14.36
C GLY A 160 -9.16 -3.14 15.25
N ALA A 161 -8.94 -3.48 16.52
CA ALA A 161 -8.26 -2.61 17.48
C ALA A 161 -6.81 -2.31 17.07
N ALA A 162 -6.08 -3.33 16.59
CA ALA A 162 -4.71 -3.17 16.10
C ALA A 162 -4.64 -2.27 14.86
N CYS A 163 -5.50 -2.52 13.86
CA CYS A 163 -5.61 -1.71 12.65
C CYS A 163 -5.92 -0.25 12.97
N ALA A 164 -6.92 0.02 13.82
CA ALA A 164 -7.29 1.36 14.22
C ALA A 164 -6.16 2.10 14.94
N ARG A 165 -5.43 1.43 15.85
CA ARG A 165 -4.27 2.00 16.54
C ARG A 165 -3.15 2.41 15.57
N LEU A 166 -3.03 1.70 14.45
CA LEU A 166 -2.02 1.94 13.41
C LEU A 166 -2.51 2.92 12.33
N GLY A 167 -3.71 3.48 12.46
CA GLY A 167 -4.28 4.46 11.54
C GLY A 167 -4.86 3.85 10.25
N VAL A 168 -5.11 2.53 10.22
CA VAL A 168 -5.83 1.89 9.12
C VAL A 168 -7.32 2.20 9.27
N ARG A 169 -7.92 2.80 8.24
CA ARG A 169 -9.37 3.05 8.18
C ARG A 169 -10.07 1.76 7.76
N ILE A 170 -11.09 1.35 8.51
CA ILE A 170 -11.77 0.08 8.30
C ILE A 170 -13.21 0.33 7.87
N PHE A 171 -13.68 -0.38 6.85
CA PHE A 171 -15.08 -0.43 6.46
C PHE A 171 -15.57 -1.88 6.51
N VAL A 172 -16.69 -2.11 7.20
CA VAL A 172 -17.35 -3.41 7.29
C VAL A 172 -18.63 -3.37 6.46
N VAL A 173 -18.83 -4.31 5.52
CA VAL A 173 -19.92 -4.30 4.53
C VAL A 173 -20.52 -5.67 4.19
#